data_AF-A0A2G7H411-F1
#
_entry.id   AF-A0A2G7H411-F1
#
_cell.length_a   1.000
_cell.length_b   1.000
_cell.length_c   1.000
_cell.angle_alpha   90.00
_cell.angle_beta   90.00
_cell.angle_gamma   90.00
#
_symmetry.space_group_name_H-M   'P 1'
#
loop_
_entity.id
_entity.type
_entity.pdbx_description
1 polymer ?
#
loop_
_entity_poly.entity_id
_entity_poly.type
_entity_poly.pdbx_seq_one_letter_code
_entity_poly.pdbx_strand_id
1 'polypeptide(L)'
;MNELTEAEFRRSVRQFRDVIGTLPEGARADVATMCGGPEVLEALFEERGVGIGRFAALMGLPATTVRHLLREELLHPVRVNGKFRFLLHNVIELRGVQQWQGLGLTLEDTRAFLDAQGLMGLVAQGGTMFSFQREAPDPASLPALKADVLARLGGAIRSLEERHAALGAQLERARALERLVQENAFGQPETQAAPA
;
A
#
# COMPACT_ATOMS: atom_id res chain seq x y z
N MET A 1 10.89 -4.41 10.65
CA MET A 1 10.09 -3.93 11.80
C MET A 1 10.76 -4.43 13.07
N ASN A 2 11.30 -3.53 13.88
CA ASN A 2 11.99 -3.89 15.11
C ASN A 2 11.00 -4.46 16.13
N GLU A 3 11.36 -5.58 16.74
CA GLU A 3 10.62 -6.17 17.85
C GLU A 3 11.00 -5.43 19.14
N LEU A 4 10.00 -4.97 19.87
CA LEU A 4 10.21 -4.29 21.16
C LEU A 4 9.96 -5.26 22.32
N THR A 5 10.69 -5.07 23.39
CA THR A 5 10.32 -5.62 24.69
C THR A 5 9.08 -4.89 25.25
N GLU A 6 8.39 -5.51 26.21
CA GLU A 6 7.27 -4.84 26.89
C GLU A 6 7.69 -3.54 27.59
N ALA A 7 8.89 -3.50 28.18
CA ALA A 7 9.37 -2.33 28.88
C ALA A 7 9.63 -1.15 27.92
N GLU A 8 10.22 -1.42 26.75
CA GLU A 8 10.42 -0.42 25.70
C GLU A 8 9.11 0.07 25.14
N PHE A 9 8.15 -0.84 24.89
CA PHE A 9 6.82 -0.48 24.42
C PHE A 9 6.12 0.46 25.41
N ARG A 10 6.09 0.13 26.71
CA ARG A 10 5.48 0.99 27.74
C ARG A 10 6.14 2.37 27.81
N ARG A 11 7.47 2.42 27.70
CA ARG A 11 8.22 3.69 27.66
C ARG A 11 7.80 4.53 26.45
N SER A 12 7.74 3.91 25.26
CA SER A 12 7.33 4.57 24.02
C SER A 12 5.90 5.11 24.11
N VAL A 13 4.96 4.32 24.62
CA VAL A 13 3.56 4.74 24.82
C VAL A 13 3.45 5.95 25.74
N ARG A 14 4.18 5.96 26.87
CA ARG A 14 4.20 7.11 27.79
C ARG A 14 4.78 8.36 27.14
N GLN A 15 5.93 8.23 26.49
CA GLN A 15 6.55 9.36 25.78
C GLN A 15 5.61 9.93 24.73
N PHE A 16 4.92 9.07 23.98
CA PHE A 16 3.99 9.50 22.94
C PHE A 16 2.72 10.16 23.53
N ARG A 17 2.22 9.63 24.65
CA ARG A 17 1.13 10.27 25.42
C ARG A 17 1.53 11.68 25.88
N ASP A 18 2.73 11.84 26.42
CA ASP A 18 3.23 13.13 26.89
C ASP A 18 3.31 14.14 25.73
N VAL A 19 3.83 13.73 24.57
CA VAL A 19 3.88 14.57 23.36
C VAL A 19 2.49 15.03 22.96
N ILE A 20 1.51 14.13 22.89
CA ILE A 20 0.14 14.48 22.54
C ILE A 20 -0.50 15.40 23.59
N GLY A 21 -0.15 15.24 24.87
CA GLY A 21 -0.55 16.12 25.96
C GLY A 21 -0.01 17.55 25.84
N THR A 22 1.09 17.76 25.11
CA THR A 22 1.67 19.10 24.85
C THR A 22 1.09 19.81 23.64
N LEU A 23 0.24 19.14 22.84
CA LEU A 23 -0.36 19.75 21.65
C LEU A 23 -1.36 20.86 22.05
N PRO A 24 -1.49 21.91 21.22
CA PRO A 24 -2.58 22.87 21.38
C PRO A 24 -3.95 22.18 21.38
N GLU A 25 -4.92 22.76 22.10
CA GLU A 25 -6.24 22.14 22.27
C GLU A 25 -6.94 21.79 20.95
N GLY A 26 -6.88 22.69 19.96
CA GLY A 26 -7.45 22.44 18.62
C GLY A 26 -6.77 21.25 17.91
N ALA A 27 -5.44 21.17 17.96
CA ALA A 27 -4.70 20.06 17.36
C ALA A 27 -5.01 18.72 18.06
N ARG A 28 -5.15 18.74 19.39
CA ARG A 28 -5.55 17.56 20.17
C ARG A 28 -6.98 17.12 19.83
N ALA A 29 -7.90 18.07 19.63
CA ALA A 29 -9.26 17.79 19.20
C ALA A 29 -9.31 17.16 17.79
N ASP A 30 -8.49 17.63 16.86
CA ASP A 30 -8.36 17.03 15.53
C ASP A 30 -7.85 15.57 15.62
N VAL A 31 -6.84 15.31 16.46
CA VAL A 31 -6.32 13.95 16.70
C VAL A 31 -7.39 13.04 17.32
N ALA A 32 -8.15 13.53 18.30
CA ALA A 32 -9.25 12.78 18.90
C ALA A 32 -10.34 12.47 17.86
N THR A 33 -10.69 13.44 17.02
CA THR A 33 -11.68 13.26 15.96
C THR A 33 -11.23 12.23 14.92
N MET A 34 -9.96 12.27 14.50
CA MET A 34 -9.36 11.26 13.61
C MET A 34 -9.47 9.84 14.19
N CYS A 35 -9.31 9.70 15.52
CA CYS A 35 -9.47 8.44 16.22
C CYS A 35 -10.92 7.96 16.30
N GLY A 36 -11.90 8.83 16.04
CA GLY A 36 -13.32 8.54 16.25
C GLY A 36 -13.84 8.92 17.64
N GLY A 37 -13.06 9.70 18.40
CA GLY A 37 -13.43 10.22 19.72
C GLY A 37 -12.27 10.21 20.72
N PRO A 38 -12.37 11.00 21.81
CA PRO A 38 -11.37 11.03 22.86
C PRO A 38 -11.21 9.68 23.57
N GLU A 39 -12.27 8.88 23.69
CA GLU A 39 -12.23 7.57 24.33
C GLU A 39 -11.37 6.58 23.54
N VAL A 40 -11.44 6.64 22.21
CA VAL A 40 -10.62 5.81 21.33
C VAL A 40 -9.16 6.24 21.39
N LEU A 41 -8.91 7.55 21.41
CA LEU A 41 -7.58 8.11 21.56
C LEU A 41 -6.93 7.66 22.88
N GLU A 42 -7.65 7.75 24.00
CA GLU A 42 -7.16 7.28 25.31
C GLU A 42 -6.87 5.77 25.32
N ALA A 43 -7.73 4.96 24.69
CA ALA A 43 -7.52 3.51 24.59
C ALA A 43 -6.24 3.15 23.84
N LEU A 44 -5.82 3.95 22.85
CA LEU A 44 -4.56 3.74 22.11
C LEU A 44 -3.32 4.00 22.96
N PHE A 45 -3.44 4.73 24.07
CA PHE A 45 -2.35 4.97 25.02
C PHE A 45 -2.31 3.99 26.19
N GLU A 46 -3.07 2.89 26.16
CA GLU A 46 -2.94 1.86 27.18
C GLU A 46 -1.53 1.24 27.14
N GLU A 47 -0.84 1.21 28.29
CA GLU A 47 0.53 0.67 28.39
C GLU A 47 0.63 -0.82 28.00
N ARG A 48 -0.46 -1.58 28.11
CA ARG A 48 -0.53 -2.98 27.65
C ARG A 48 -0.59 -3.09 26.11
N GLY A 49 -0.95 -1.99 25.46
CA GLY A 49 -1.15 -1.81 24.04
C GLY A 49 -2.42 -2.47 23.52
N VAL A 50 -2.85 -2.04 22.34
CA VAL A 50 -4.09 -2.50 21.72
C VAL A 50 -3.79 -3.69 20.81
N GLY A 51 -4.40 -4.85 21.08
CA GLY A 51 -4.32 -6.02 20.20
C GLY A 51 -5.27 -5.92 19.00
N ILE A 52 -5.08 -6.77 17.99
CA ILE A 52 -5.83 -6.71 16.72
C ILE A 52 -7.36 -6.72 16.89
N GLY A 53 -7.90 -7.56 17.76
CA GLY A 53 -9.35 -7.66 17.98
C GLY A 53 -9.92 -6.39 18.60
N ARG A 54 -9.21 -5.81 19.57
CA ARG A 54 -9.63 -4.55 20.20
C ARG A 54 -9.46 -3.36 19.25
N PHE A 55 -8.37 -3.33 18.48
CA PHE A 55 -8.17 -2.30 17.46
C PHE A 55 -9.30 -2.33 16.43
N ALA A 56 -9.65 -3.51 15.91
CA ALA A 56 -10.75 -3.68 14.98
C ALA A 56 -12.07 -3.16 15.57
N ALA A 57 -12.37 -3.50 16.83
CA ALA A 57 -13.57 -3.02 17.52
C ALA A 57 -13.58 -1.49 17.70
N LEU A 58 -12.46 -0.89 18.12
CA LEU A 58 -12.33 0.57 18.26
C LEU A 58 -12.53 1.30 16.93
N MET A 59 -12.10 0.69 15.81
CA MET A 59 -12.23 1.26 14.47
C MET A 59 -13.58 0.95 13.81
N GLY A 60 -14.45 0.15 14.44
CA GLY A 60 -15.71 -0.29 13.85
C GLY A 60 -15.56 -1.23 12.65
N LEU A 61 -14.49 -2.04 12.62
CA LEU A 61 -14.16 -2.92 11.50
C LEU A 61 -14.13 -4.40 11.90
N PRO A 62 -14.39 -5.32 10.96
CA PRO A 62 -14.07 -6.73 11.15
C PRO A 62 -12.57 -6.95 11.36
N ALA A 63 -12.20 -7.85 12.27
CA ALA A 63 -10.79 -8.21 12.47
C ALA A 63 -10.14 -8.81 11.21
N THR A 64 -10.94 -9.42 10.32
CA THR A 64 -10.49 -9.92 9.01
C THR A 64 -10.01 -8.79 8.09
N THR A 65 -10.67 -7.63 8.12
CA THR A 65 -10.23 -6.43 7.37
C THR A 65 -8.88 -5.94 7.86
N VAL A 66 -8.68 -5.86 9.18
CA VAL A 66 -7.39 -5.47 9.75
C VAL A 66 -6.31 -6.46 9.34
N ARG A 67 -6.58 -7.78 9.40
CA ARG A 67 -5.65 -8.81 8.93
C ARG A 67 -5.35 -8.71 7.43
N HIS A 68 -6.32 -8.31 6.61
CA HIS A 68 -6.10 -8.09 5.20
C HIS A 68 -5.15 -6.92 4.98
N LEU A 69 -5.38 -5.77 5.62
CA LEU A 69 -4.51 -4.60 5.50
C LEU A 69 -3.08 -4.85 6.01
N LEU A 70 -2.91 -5.69 7.04
CA LEU A 70 -1.58 -6.16 7.46
C LEU A 70 -0.87 -6.99 6.37
N ARG A 71 -1.61 -7.82 5.61
CA ARG A 71 -1.05 -8.63 4.52
C ARG A 71 -0.71 -7.79 3.30
N GLU A 72 -1.49 -6.74 3.04
CA GLU A 72 -1.23 -5.80 1.94
C GLU A 72 -0.14 -4.76 2.28
N GLU A 73 0.48 -4.85 3.47
CA GLU A 73 1.50 -3.90 3.94
C GLU A 73 0.99 -2.46 4.00
N LEU A 74 -0.27 -2.29 4.39
CA LEU A 74 -0.94 -1.00 4.58
C LEU A 74 -1.18 -0.67 6.05
N LEU A 75 -0.92 -1.61 6.95
CA LEU A 75 -0.89 -1.38 8.39
C LEU A 75 0.40 -1.96 8.98
N HIS A 76 1.05 -1.18 9.85
CA HIS A 76 2.32 -1.55 10.44
C HIS A 76 2.32 -1.39 11.96
N PRO A 77 1.60 -2.27 12.69
CA PRO A 77 1.61 -2.27 14.15
C PRO A 77 2.97 -2.69 14.69
N VAL A 78 3.31 -2.26 15.90
CA VAL A 78 4.54 -2.70 16.57
C VAL A 78 4.44 -4.18 16.96
N ARG A 79 5.55 -4.92 16.90
CA ARG A 79 5.63 -6.28 17.48
C ARG A 79 6.23 -6.21 18.87
N VAL A 80 5.52 -6.78 19.84
CA VAL A 80 5.96 -6.91 21.24
C VAL A 80 5.84 -8.37 21.63
N ASN A 81 6.98 -9.04 21.84
CA ASN A 81 7.05 -10.48 22.14
C ASN A 81 6.19 -11.33 21.17
N GLY A 82 6.41 -11.14 19.86
CA GLY A 82 5.66 -11.84 18.79
C GLY A 82 4.19 -11.43 18.63
N LYS A 83 3.65 -10.49 19.42
CA LYS A 83 2.26 -10.02 19.31
C LYS A 83 2.19 -8.61 18.74
N PHE A 84 1.21 -8.39 17.86
CA PHE A 84 0.94 -7.04 17.33
C PHE A 84 0.34 -6.12 18.40
N ARG A 85 0.80 -4.87 18.40
CA ARG A 85 0.32 -3.75 19.20
C ARG A 85 0.07 -2.55 18.29
N PHE A 86 -1.18 -2.09 18.30
CA PHE A 86 -1.64 -0.97 17.50
C PHE A 86 -1.56 0.31 18.32
N LEU A 87 -1.11 1.38 17.66
CA LEU A 87 -0.93 2.73 18.23
C LEU A 87 -1.58 3.77 17.30
N LEU A 88 -1.44 5.06 17.64
CA LEU A 88 -2.02 6.16 16.89
C LEU A 88 -1.63 6.17 15.41
N HIS A 89 -0.38 5.84 15.06
CA HIS A 89 0.03 5.82 13.66
C HIS A 89 -0.75 4.79 12.84
N ASN A 90 -1.22 3.70 13.44
CA ASN A 90 -2.06 2.73 12.74
C ASN A 90 -3.46 3.27 12.45
N VAL A 91 -3.94 4.25 13.22
CA VAL A 91 -5.15 5.00 12.89
C VAL A 91 -4.89 5.90 11.68
N ILE A 92 -3.75 6.60 11.65
CA ILE A 92 -3.35 7.42 10.50
C ILE A 92 -3.29 6.58 9.22
N GLU A 93 -2.62 5.42 9.28
CA GLU A 93 -2.55 4.46 8.18
C GLU A 93 -3.96 4.01 7.74
N LEU A 94 -4.78 3.52 8.68
CA LEU A 94 -6.12 3.01 8.38
C LEU A 94 -7.04 4.08 7.78
N ARG A 95 -7.10 5.25 8.42
CA ARG A 95 -7.96 6.36 7.97
C ARG A 95 -7.47 6.90 6.63
N GLY A 96 -6.17 6.94 6.42
CA GLY A 96 -5.57 7.25 5.12
C GLY A 96 -6.06 6.29 4.04
N VAL A 97 -5.93 4.98 4.25
CA VAL A 97 -6.43 3.98 3.30
C VAL A 97 -7.92 4.19 3.01
N GLN A 98 -8.75 4.38 4.05
CA GLN A 98 -10.19 4.63 3.87
C GLN A 98 -10.46 5.91 3.07
N GLN A 99 -9.71 6.98 3.32
CA GLN A 99 -9.82 8.24 2.60
C GLN A 99 -9.47 8.08 1.12
N TRP A 100 -8.37 7.40 0.80
CA TRP A 100 -7.95 7.15 -0.59
C TRP A 100 -8.91 6.22 -1.34
N GLN A 101 -9.41 5.18 -0.67
CA GLN A 101 -10.46 4.33 -1.23
C GLN A 101 -11.77 5.08 -1.47
N GLY A 102 -12.12 6.03 -0.60
CA GLY A 102 -13.26 6.94 -0.81
C GLY A 102 -13.12 7.82 -2.04
N LEU A 103 -11.88 8.05 -2.52
CA LEU A 103 -11.56 8.75 -3.76
C LEU A 103 -11.43 7.82 -4.98
N GLY A 104 -11.67 6.51 -4.80
CA GLY A 104 -11.65 5.52 -5.87
C GLY A 104 -10.30 4.85 -6.10
N LEU A 105 -9.29 5.08 -5.28
CA LEU A 105 -8.01 4.37 -5.39
C LEU A 105 -8.17 2.92 -4.94
N THR A 106 -7.49 2.02 -5.65
CA THR A 106 -7.33 0.64 -5.17
C THR A 106 -6.33 0.59 -4.02
N LEU A 107 -6.25 -0.56 -3.33
CA LEU A 107 -5.22 -0.77 -2.30
C LEU A 107 -3.81 -0.74 -2.89
N GLU A 108 -3.65 -1.22 -4.13
CA GLU A 108 -2.38 -1.19 -4.85
C GLU A 108 -1.96 0.25 -5.17
N ASP A 109 -2.88 1.08 -5.68
CA ASP A 109 -2.61 2.49 -5.96
C ASP A 109 -2.27 3.26 -4.69
N THR A 110 -3.00 2.98 -3.61
CA THR A 110 -2.77 3.61 -2.30
C THR A 110 -1.37 3.28 -1.77
N ARG A 111 -0.97 2.00 -1.85
CA ARG A 111 0.39 1.57 -1.47
C ARG A 111 1.44 2.23 -2.33
N ALA A 112 1.29 2.20 -3.65
CA ALA A 112 2.24 2.80 -4.59
C ALA A 112 2.40 4.30 -4.36
N PHE A 113 1.31 5.01 -4.06
CA PHE A 113 1.32 6.42 -3.70
C PHE A 113 2.11 6.65 -2.41
N LEU A 114 1.80 5.91 -1.33
CA LEU A 114 2.49 6.06 -0.04
C LEU A 114 3.99 5.75 -0.16
N ASP A 115 4.34 4.69 -0.89
CA ASP A 115 5.74 4.30 -1.16
C ASP A 115 6.49 5.41 -1.92
N ALA A 116 5.88 5.99 -2.95
CA ALA A 116 6.48 7.08 -3.72
C ALA A 116 6.74 8.34 -2.86
N GLN A 117 5.95 8.56 -1.81
CA GLN A 117 6.12 9.67 -0.87
C GLN A 117 7.02 9.31 0.33
N GLY A 118 7.50 8.07 0.45
CA GLY A 118 8.23 7.61 1.63
C GLY A 118 7.37 7.59 2.91
N LEU A 119 6.05 7.45 2.75
CA LEU A 119 5.08 7.46 3.84
C LEU A 119 4.60 6.04 4.13
N MET A 120 4.27 5.80 5.40
CA MET A 120 3.54 4.61 5.84
C MET A 120 2.04 4.90 5.95
N GLY A 121 1.67 6.14 6.26
CA GLY A 121 0.28 6.58 6.29
C GLY A 121 0.14 8.10 6.11
N LEU A 122 -0.98 8.51 5.52
CA LEU A 122 -1.33 9.92 5.31
C LEU A 122 -2.85 10.09 5.36
N VAL A 123 -3.33 10.98 6.22
CA VAL A 123 -4.75 11.34 6.33
C VAL A 123 -4.90 12.84 6.53
N ALA A 124 -5.94 13.44 5.94
CA ALA A 124 -6.33 14.81 6.20
C ALA A 124 -7.58 14.84 7.08
N GLN A 125 -7.54 15.62 8.16
CA GLN A 125 -8.63 15.77 9.12
C GLN A 125 -8.71 17.23 9.58
N GLY A 126 -9.87 17.87 9.42
CA GLY A 126 -10.10 19.24 9.93
C GLY A 126 -9.21 20.32 9.33
N GLY A 127 -8.60 20.08 8.17
CA GLY A 127 -7.59 20.97 7.57
C GLY A 127 -6.14 20.68 8.01
N THR A 128 -5.96 19.76 8.96
CA THR A 128 -4.66 19.26 9.42
C THR A 128 -4.30 17.98 8.65
N MET A 129 -3.06 17.88 8.16
CA MET A 129 -2.53 16.64 7.58
C MET A 129 -1.68 15.88 8.59
N PHE A 130 -2.03 14.61 8.80
CA PHE A 130 -1.28 13.69 9.65
C PHE A 130 -0.57 12.68 8.77
N SER A 131 0.76 12.66 8.85
CA SER A 131 1.60 11.72 8.11
C SER A 131 2.46 10.90 9.06
N PHE A 132 2.60 9.62 8.76
CA PHE A 132 3.59 8.76 9.40
C PHE A 132 4.63 8.39 8.36
N GLN A 133 5.87 8.81 8.58
CA GLN A 133 6.97 8.56 7.65
C GLN A 133 7.53 7.15 7.87
N ARG A 134 8.00 6.54 6.78
CA ARG A 134 8.82 5.34 6.91
C ARG A 134 10.15 5.77 7.54
N GLU A 135 10.63 5.00 8.51
CA GLU A 135 11.95 5.25 9.12
C GLU A 135 12.98 5.35 7.99
N ALA A 136 13.73 6.46 7.96
CA ALA A 136 14.74 6.66 6.93
C ALA A 136 15.74 5.51 7.04
N PRO A 137 16.07 4.80 5.94
CA PRO A 137 17.06 3.75 5.98
C PRO A 137 18.37 4.31 6.53
N ASP A 138 19.02 3.55 7.42
CA ASP A 138 20.34 3.88 7.95
C ASP A 138 21.27 4.26 6.79
N PRO A 139 21.97 5.41 6.82
CA PRO A 139 22.92 5.80 5.78
C PRO A 139 23.89 4.69 5.37
N ALA A 140 24.29 3.82 6.31
CA ALA A 140 25.15 2.67 6.02
C ALA A 140 24.48 1.59 5.13
N SER A 141 23.15 1.51 5.16
CA SER A 141 22.34 0.56 4.37
C SER A 141 21.97 1.06 2.97
N LEU A 142 22.15 2.36 2.69
CA LEU A 142 21.79 2.99 1.41
C LEU A 142 22.47 2.36 0.18
N PRO A 143 23.76 1.97 0.21
CA PRO A 143 24.39 1.34 -0.95
C PRO A 143 23.75 -0.01 -1.32
N ALA A 144 23.40 -0.82 -0.32
CA ALA A 144 22.73 -2.10 -0.52
C ALA A 144 21.30 -1.90 -1.05
N LEU A 145 20.57 -0.94 -0.48
CA LEU A 145 19.22 -0.59 -0.92
C LEU A 145 19.21 -0.09 -2.38
N LYS A 146 20.17 0.76 -2.75
CA LYS A 146 20.34 1.25 -4.12
C LYS A 146 20.60 0.10 -5.08
N ALA A 147 21.45 -0.87 -4.71
CA ALA A 147 21.74 -2.03 -5.54
C ALA A 147 20.48 -2.89 -5.77
N ASP A 148 19.67 -3.12 -4.73
CA ASP A 148 18.43 -3.89 -4.82
C ASP A 148 17.39 -3.20 -5.73
N VAL A 149 17.17 -1.89 -5.54
CA VAL A 149 16.25 -1.11 -6.37
C VAL A 149 16.67 -1.13 -7.84
N LEU A 150 17.97 -0.94 -8.13
CA LEU A 150 18.48 -0.99 -9.50
C LEU A 150 18.33 -2.39 -10.11
N ALA A 151 18.53 -3.46 -9.33
CA ALA A 151 18.32 -4.83 -9.79
C ALA A 151 16.85 -5.09 -10.14
N ARG A 152 15.91 -4.64 -9.29
CA ARG A 152 14.46 -4.77 -9.52
C ARG A 152 14.02 -3.98 -10.75
N LEU A 153 14.50 -2.75 -10.92
CA LEU A 153 14.24 -1.94 -12.11
C LEU A 153 14.79 -2.61 -13.37
N GLY A 154 16.04 -3.10 -13.34
CA GLY A 154 16.62 -3.83 -14.47
C GLY A 154 15.85 -5.10 -14.83
N GLY A 155 15.34 -5.82 -13.82
CA GLY A 155 14.44 -6.97 -14.04
C GLY A 155 13.11 -6.58 -14.69
N ALA A 156 12.49 -5.50 -14.21
CA ALA A 156 11.23 -5.00 -14.76
C ALA A 156 11.37 -4.53 -16.21
N ILE A 157 12.45 -3.81 -16.52
CA ILE A 157 12.76 -3.36 -17.89
C ILE A 157 12.91 -4.56 -18.83
N ARG A 158 13.71 -5.56 -18.46
CA ARG A 158 13.85 -6.78 -19.28
C ARG A 158 12.51 -7.48 -19.51
N SER A 159 11.69 -7.61 -18.48
CA SER A 159 10.38 -8.24 -18.62
C SER A 159 9.45 -7.46 -19.56
N LEU A 160 9.51 -6.12 -19.53
CA LEU A 160 8.78 -5.26 -20.47
C LEU A 160 9.29 -5.41 -21.90
N GLU A 161 10.60 -5.46 -22.11
CA GLU A 161 11.22 -5.69 -23.42
C GLU A 161 10.83 -7.03 -24.02
N GLU A 162 10.87 -8.11 -23.22
CA GLU A 162 10.44 -9.45 -23.63
C GLU A 162 8.96 -9.47 -24.04
N ARG A 163 8.08 -8.83 -23.25
CA ARG A 163 6.66 -8.71 -23.58
C ARG A 163 6.43 -7.90 -24.84
N HIS A 164 7.16 -6.80 -25.02
CA HIS A 164 7.06 -5.97 -26.22
C HIS A 164 7.47 -6.75 -27.48
N ALA A 165 8.58 -7.49 -27.42
CA ALA A 165 9.03 -8.35 -28.52
C ALA A 165 8.00 -9.46 -28.84
N ALA A 166 7.44 -10.09 -27.81
CA ALA A 166 6.42 -11.12 -27.97
C ALA A 166 5.14 -10.55 -28.64
N LEU A 167 4.67 -9.38 -28.21
CA LEU A 167 3.52 -8.69 -28.81
C LEU A 167 3.80 -8.28 -30.26
N GLY A 168 5.01 -7.78 -30.56
CA GLY A 168 5.41 -7.46 -31.93
C GLY A 168 5.37 -8.70 -32.84
N ALA A 169 5.88 -9.83 -32.37
CA ALA A 169 5.84 -11.09 -33.12
C ALA A 169 4.40 -11.61 -33.32
N GLN A 170 3.52 -11.45 -32.33
CA GLN A 170 2.11 -11.80 -32.46
C GLN A 170 1.41 -10.93 -33.49
N LEU A 171 1.71 -9.63 -33.51
CA LEU A 171 1.12 -8.68 -34.44
C LEU A 171 1.53 -8.96 -35.89
N GLU A 172 2.80 -9.28 -36.13
CA GLU A 172 3.27 -9.68 -37.47
C GLU A 172 2.64 -11.01 -37.94
N ARG A 173 2.48 -11.99 -37.05
CA ARG A 173 1.75 -13.22 -37.36
C ARG A 173 0.30 -12.95 -37.72
N ALA A 174 -0.37 -12.07 -36.98
CA ALA A 174 -1.76 -11.67 -37.27
C ALA A 174 -1.87 -11.00 -38.65
N ARG A 175 -0.97 -10.06 -38.98
CA ARG A 175 -0.92 -9.42 -40.31
C ARG A 175 -0.63 -10.40 -41.45
N ALA A 176 0.22 -11.40 -41.22
CA ALA A 176 0.49 -12.44 -42.20
C ALA A 176 -0.73 -13.33 -42.44
N LEU A 177 -1.45 -13.71 -41.37
CA LEU A 177 -2.71 -14.44 -41.45
C LEU A 177 -3.78 -13.62 -42.19
N GLU A 178 -3.95 -12.33 -41.88
CA GLU A 178 -4.88 -11.45 -42.58
C GLU A 178 -4.61 -11.39 -44.10
N ARG A 179 -3.33 -11.28 -44.49
CA ARG A 179 -2.93 -11.31 -45.91
C ARG A 179 -3.27 -12.64 -46.59
N LEU A 180 -2.96 -13.77 -45.94
CA LEU A 180 -3.30 -15.10 -46.46
C LEU A 180 -4.81 -15.32 -46.58
N VAL A 181 -5.61 -14.81 -45.64
CA VAL A 181 -7.08 -14.87 -45.73
C VAL A 181 -7.58 -14.00 -46.88
N GLN A 182 -7.04 -12.79 -47.07
CA GLN A 182 -7.41 -11.93 -48.19
C GLN A 182 -7.03 -12.56 -49.54
N GLU A 183 -5.82 -13.09 -49.68
CA GLU A 183 -5.36 -13.75 -50.91
C GLU A 183 -6.21 -15.00 -51.25
N ASN A 184 -6.58 -15.80 -50.26
CA ASN A 184 -7.47 -16.96 -50.47
C ASN A 184 -8.94 -16.57 -50.70
N ALA A 185 -9.40 -15.43 -50.17
CA ALA A 185 -10.77 -14.94 -50.37
C ALA A 185 -11.00 -14.37 -51.79
N PHE A 186 -9.94 -13.93 -52.49
CA PHE A 186 -10.01 -13.40 -53.87
C PHE A 186 -9.47 -14.37 -54.94
N GLY A 187 -8.98 -15.54 -54.55
CA GLY A 187 -8.34 -16.52 -55.42
C GLY A 187 -9.19 -17.75 -55.78
N GLN A 188 -10.34 -17.57 -56.44
CA GLN A 188 -10.92 -18.60 -57.30
C GLN A 188 -11.45 -17.98 -58.60
N PRO A 189 -10.67 -17.94 -59.69
CA PRO A 189 -11.25 -17.90 -61.02
C PRO A 189 -11.73 -19.31 -61.37
N GLU A 190 -13.05 -19.45 -61.59
CA GLU A 190 -13.66 -20.60 -62.23
C GLU A 190 -12.84 -20.97 -63.47
N THR A 191 -12.19 -22.13 -63.42
CA THR A 191 -11.56 -22.71 -64.60
C THR A 191 -12.68 -23.26 -65.46
N GLN A 192 -13.31 -22.40 -66.27
CA GLN A 192 -14.13 -22.86 -67.40
C GLN A 192 -13.20 -23.58 -68.38
N ALA A 193 -13.26 -24.90 -68.34
CA ALA A 193 -12.76 -25.75 -69.40
C ALA A 193 -13.56 -25.50 -70.69
N ALA A 194 -12.85 -25.27 -71.79
CA ALA A 194 -13.37 -25.30 -73.15
C ALA A 194 -12.43 -26.19 -73.99
N PRO A 195 -12.82 -26.66 -75.19
CA PRO A 195 -14.12 -27.09 -75.69
C PRO A 195 -14.04 -28.53 -76.29
N ALA A 196 -15.17 -29.07 -76.74
CA ALA A 196 -15.21 -30.12 -77.77
C ALA A 196 -16.33 -29.78 -78.76
#